data_AF-A0A9W8YBS6-F1
#
_entry.id   AF-A0A9W8YBS6-F1
#
_cell.length_a   1.000
_cell.length_b   1.000
_cell.length_c   1.000
_cell.angle_alpha   90.00
_cell.angle_beta   90.00
_cell.angle_gamma   90.00
#
_symmetry.space_group_name_H-M   'P 1'
#
loop_
_entity.id
_entity.type
_entity.pdbx_description
1 polymer ?
#
loop_
_entity_poly.entity_id
_entity_poly.type
_entity_poly.pdbx_seq_one_letter_code
_entity_poly.pdbx_strand_id
1 'polypeptide(L)'
;MSDQEPSRLETELELLEAMYPDQTSYSTKSREFRFSDATASLTLRLPETYPEAGLPDVISATDAAKTDVRNQGRSAVKELGLVDGEEALDAIIAAFQQVLESNATQQSAQLSSAKHNTSGATHHEDKTVIIWLHHLLNTNKRKLALSPPPSSPPVSGLTKPGYPGILIFSGPLSVVNEHVNTLKAQNWQAFQVRYEEDEMWHFAHGVGVREVETMAEVVKGIQAEEQGKKQKEEFLKAVGIK
;
A
#
# COMPACT_ATOMS: atom_id res chain seq x y z
N MET A 1 28.30 -5.08 -24.05
CA MET A 1 26.86 -5.43 -23.99
C MET A 1 26.33 -4.61 -22.84
N SER A 2 25.64 -3.52 -23.13
CA SER A 2 25.16 -2.61 -22.10
C SER A 2 23.95 -3.27 -21.45
N ASP A 3 24.07 -3.69 -20.20
CA ASP A 3 22.92 -4.02 -19.36
C ASP A 3 22.11 -2.71 -19.21
N GLN A 4 21.13 -2.49 -20.09
CA GLN A 4 20.16 -1.43 -19.89
C GLN A 4 19.26 -1.90 -18.76
N GLU A 5 19.43 -1.27 -17.59
CA GLU A 5 18.46 -1.36 -16.49
C GLU A 5 17.04 -1.23 -17.07
N PRO A 6 16.11 -2.12 -16.68
CA PRO A 6 14.73 -2.05 -17.17
C PRO A 6 14.16 -0.66 -16.86
N SER A 7 13.41 -0.12 -17.81
CA SER A 7 12.76 1.17 -17.62
C SER A 7 11.80 1.11 -16.42
N ARG A 8 11.58 2.25 -15.76
CA ARG A 8 10.67 2.32 -14.60
C ARG A 8 9.28 1.77 -14.90
N LEU A 9 8.78 2.01 -16.12
CA LEU A 9 7.53 1.45 -16.60
C LEU A 9 7.59 -0.08 -16.70
N GLU A 10 8.67 -0.67 -17.23
CA GLU A 10 8.81 -2.13 -17.30
C GLU A 10 8.82 -2.75 -15.91
N THR A 11 9.55 -2.14 -14.96
CA THR A 11 9.54 -2.58 -13.55
C THR A 11 8.13 -2.50 -12.95
N GLU A 12 7.39 -1.41 -13.19
CA GLU A 12 6.01 -1.28 -12.71
C GLU A 12 5.09 -2.35 -13.29
N LEU A 13 5.19 -2.63 -14.59
CA LEU A 13 4.38 -3.65 -15.26
C LEU A 13 4.69 -5.06 -14.76
N GLU A 14 5.96 -5.41 -14.54
CA GLU A 14 6.36 -6.69 -13.96
C GLU A 14 5.82 -6.87 -12.53
N LEU A 15 5.84 -5.81 -11.73
CA LEU A 15 5.29 -5.81 -10.37
C LEU A 15 3.77 -5.98 -10.39
N LEU A 16 3.07 -5.30 -11.30
CA LEU A 16 1.62 -5.44 -11.47
C LEU A 16 1.24 -6.85 -11.88
N GLU A 17 2.00 -7.48 -12.79
CA GLU A 17 1.75 -8.87 -13.19
C GLU A 17 1.94 -9.83 -12.02
N ALA A 18 2.92 -9.58 -11.14
CA ALA A 18 3.10 -10.37 -9.92
C ALA A 18 1.97 -10.15 -8.89
N MET A 19 1.40 -8.94 -8.82
CA MET A 19 0.32 -8.60 -7.89
C MET A 19 -1.06 -9.05 -8.38
N TYR A 20 -1.29 -8.99 -9.68
CA TYR A 20 -2.56 -9.30 -10.34
C TYR A 20 -2.35 -10.31 -11.48
N PRO A 21 -1.93 -11.56 -11.17
CA PRO A 21 -1.63 -12.54 -12.20
C PRO A 21 -2.84 -12.75 -13.12
N ASP A 22 -2.58 -12.78 -14.43
CA ASP A 22 -3.58 -12.99 -15.50
C ASP A 22 -4.69 -11.92 -15.58
N GLN A 23 -4.60 -10.84 -14.80
CA GLN A 23 -5.59 -9.75 -14.77
C GLN A 23 -5.08 -8.48 -15.44
N THR A 24 -3.77 -8.39 -15.69
CA THR A 24 -3.13 -7.22 -16.31
C THR A 24 -2.64 -7.50 -17.71
N SER A 25 -2.67 -6.49 -18.57
CA SER A 25 -2.02 -6.54 -19.88
C SER A 25 -1.65 -5.14 -20.36
N TYR A 26 -0.55 -5.03 -21.11
CA TYR A 26 -0.07 -3.77 -21.65
C TYR A 26 0.19 -3.87 -23.16
N SER A 27 -0.31 -2.88 -23.91
CA SER A 27 -0.06 -2.72 -25.34
C SER A 27 0.94 -1.60 -25.56
N THR A 28 2.17 -1.94 -25.96
CA THR A 28 3.21 -0.96 -26.28
C THR A 28 2.83 -0.04 -27.45
N LYS A 29 2.05 -0.55 -28.42
CA LYS A 29 1.63 0.21 -29.61
C LYS A 29 0.60 1.30 -29.30
N SER A 30 -0.39 0.98 -28.47
CA SER A 30 -1.44 1.94 -28.09
C SER A 30 -1.14 2.67 -26.79
N ARG A 31 -0.07 2.28 -26.08
CA ARG A 31 0.26 2.69 -24.71
C ARG A 31 -0.94 2.51 -23.77
N GLU A 32 -1.65 1.40 -23.95
CA GLU A 32 -2.83 1.08 -23.16
C GLU A 32 -2.50 0.00 -22.15
N PHE A 33 -2.72 0.31 -20.88
CA PHE A 33 -2.72 -0.64 -19.80
C PHE A 33 -4.16 -1.08 -19.52
N ARG A 34 -4.38 -2.38 -19.39
CA ARG A 34 -5.68 -2.96 -19.09
C ARG A 34 -5.58 -3.78 -17.83
N PHE A 35 -6.52 -3.53 -16.92
CA PHE A 35 -6.83 -4.38 -15.79
C PHE A 35 -8.22 -4.98 -16.01
N SER A 36 -8.37 -6.28 -15.80
CA SER A 36 -9.66 -6.95 -15.85
C SER A 36 -9.69 -8.08 -14.84
N ASP A 37 -10.73 -8.10 -14.02
CA ASP A 37 -11.11 -9.29 -13.26
C ASP A 37 -12.32 -9.97 -13.93
N ALA A 38 -12.87 -11.01 -13.28
CA ALA A 38 -14.01 -11.76 -13.82
C ALA A 38 -15.29 -10.90 -13.99
N THR A 39 -15.39 -9.78 -13.30
CA THR A 39 -16.59 -8.96 -13.18
C THR A 39 -16.42 -7.60 -13.85
N ALA A 40 -15.30 -6.94 -13.66
CA ALA A 40 -15.05 -5.56 -14.01
C ALA A 40 -13.82 -5.39 -14.91
N SER A 41 -13.74 -4.24 -15.59
CA SER A 41 -12.59 -3.94 -16.45
C SER A 41 -12.24 -2.45 -16.43
N LEU A 42 -10.96 -2.15 -16.55
CA LEU A 42 -10.37 -0.82 -16.59
C LEU A 42 -9.35 -0.78 -17.74
N THR A 43 -9.34 0.31 -18.50
CA THR A 43 -8.32 0.59 -19.52
C THR A 43 -7.84 2.00 -19.35
N LEU A 44 -6.52 2.13 -19.23
CA LEU A 44 -5.80 3.38 -19.06
C LEU A 44 -4.94 3.63 -20.30
N ARG A 45 -4.79 4.89 -20.69
CA ARG A 45 -3.80 5.31 -21.69
C ARG A 45 -2.68 6.07 -21.00
N LEU A 46 -1.46 5.58 -21.18
CA LEU A 46 -0.26 6.15 -20.58
C LEU A 46 0.32 7.22 -21.51
N PRO A 47 0.59 8.44 -21.02
CA PRO A 47 1.35 9.47 -21.74
C PRO A 47 2.71 8.96 -22.19
N GLU A 48 3.29 9.56 -23.23
CA GLU A 48 4.60 9.15 -23.76
C GLU A 48 5.73 9.18 -22.73
N THR A 49 5.62 10.11 -21.81
CA THR A 49 6.58 10.46 -20.77
C THR A 49 6.31 9.80 -19.43
N TYR A 50 5.31 8.93 -19.32
CA TYR A 50 5.02 8.22 -18.07
C TYR A 50 6.08 7.13 -17.78
N PRO A 51 6.55 6.97 -16.53
CA PRO A 51 6.10 7.64 -15.30
C PRO A 51 6.80 8.96 -14.97
N GLU A 52 7.76 9.42 -15.78
CA GLU A 52 8.54 10.64 -15.52
C GLU A 52 7.68 11.91 -15.50
N ALA A 53 6.71 12.00 -16.40
CA ALA A 53 5.76 13.12 -16.49
C ALA A 53 4.45 12.69 -17.14
N GLY A 54 3.34 13.29 -16.71
CA GLY A 54 2.00 13.00 -17.20
C GLY A 54 1.41 11.76 -16.52
N LEU A 55 0.09 11.82 -16.27
CA LEU A 55 -0.64 10.78 -15.57
C LEU A 55 -1.46 9.90 -16.54
N PRO A 56 -1.69 8.60 -16.23
CA PRO A 56 -2.56 7.75 -17.02
C PRO A 56 -3.99 8.29 -17.10
N ASP A 57 -4.60 8.23 -18.30
CA ASP A 57 -5.98 8.66 -18.52
C ASP A 57 -6.94 7.47 -18.61
N VAL A 58 -8.13 7.59 -18.00
CA VAL A 58 -9.14 6.51 -17.97
C VAL A 58 -9.92 6.45 -19.29
N ILE A 59 -9.61 5.48 -20.15
CA ILE A 59 -10.28 5.31 -21.46
C ILE A 59 -11.61 4.57 -21.31
N SER A 60 -11.63 3.47 -20.55
CA SER A 60 -12.83 2.69 -20.25
C SER A 60 -12.79 2.13 -18.84
N ALA A 61 -13.95 2.08 -18.19
CA ALA A 61 -14.12 1.45 -16.88
C ALA A 61 -15.54 0.88 -16.79
N THR A 62 -15.68 -0.41 -16.48
CA THR A 62 -16.97 -1.10 -16.41
C THR A 62 -17.07 -1.94 -15.15
N ASP A 63 -18.22 -1.94 -14.49
CA ASP A 63 -18.48 -2.81 -13.33
C ASP A 63 -18.98 -4.22 -13.72
N ALA A 64 -19.34 -5.01 -12.71
CA ALA A 64 -19.92 -6.35 -12.84
C ALA A 64 -21.20 -6.39 -13.70
N ALA A 65 -22.02 -5.33 -13.65
CA ALA A 65 -23.24 -5.19 -14.43
C ALA A 65 -22.99 -4.63 -15.84
N LYS A 66 -21.72 -4.45 -16.23
CA LYS A 66 -21.29 -3.77 -17.47
C LYS A 66 -21.77 -2.32 -17.55
N THR A 67 -22.05 -1.72 -16.40
CA THR A 67 -22.33 -0.28 -16.30
C THR A 67 -21.03 0.49 -16.52
N ASP A 68 -21.10 1.55 -17.30
CA ASP A 68 -19.99 2.48 -17.49
C ASP A 68 -19.76 3.28 -16.20
N VAL A 69 -18.58 3.10 -15.61
CA VAL A 69 -18.14 3.77 -14.37
C VAL A 69 -16.94 4.69 -14.59
N ARG A 70 -16.69 5.13 -15.83
CA ARG A 70 -15.54 5.97 -16.20
C ARG A 70 -15.48 7.28 -15.41
N ASN A 71 -16.62 7.93 -15.20
CA ASN A 71 -16.65 9.22 -14.52
C ASN A 71 -16.29 9.07 -13.04
N GLN A 72 -16.80 8.02 -12.38
CA GLN A 72 -16.45 7.67 -11.01
C GLN A 72 -14.97 7.29 -10.91
N GLY A 73 -14.47 6.46 -11.84
CA GLY A 73 -13.06 6.11 -11.92
C GLY A 73 -12.16 7.34 -12.10
N ARG A 74 -12.51 8.28 -12.97
CA ARG A 74 -11.77 9.54 -13.14
C ARG A 74 -11.77 10.41 -11.88
N SER A 75 -12.89 10.49 -11.16
CA SER A 75 -12.97 11.21 -9.89
C SER A 75 -12.05 10.58 -8.85
N ALA A 76 -12.14 9.25 -8.70
CA ALA A 76 -11.31 8.49 -7.76
C ALA A 76 -9.81 8.66 -8.06
N VAL A 77 -9.40 8.59 -9.33
CA VAL A 77 -8.00 8.83 -9.74
C VAL A 77 -7.55 10.26 -9.43
N LYS A 78 -8.42 11.25 -9.59
CA LYS A 78 -8.11 12.64 -9.24
C LYS A 78 -7.95 12.83 -7.72
N GLU A 79 -8.74 12.13 -6.92
CA GLU A 79 -8.69 12.17 -5.46
C GLU A 79 -7.44 11.51 -4.88
N LEU A 80 -6.77 10.63 -5.63
CA LEU A 80 -5.46 10.07 -5.26
C LEU A 80 -4.36 11.14 -5.14
N GLY A 81 -4.51 12.30 -5.77
CA GLY A 81 -3.49 13.36 -5.72
C GLY A 81 -2.15 12.94 -6.32
N LEU A 82 -2.20 12.13 -7.39
CA LEU A 82 -1.01 11.63 -8.07
C LEU A 82 -0.13 12.78 -8.57
N VAL A 83 1.18 12.59 -8.49
CA VAL A 83 2.19 13.56 -8.91
C VAL A 83 3.07 12.97 -10.00
N ASP A 84 3.55 13.83 -10.90
CA ASP A 84 4.51 13.45 -11.93
C ASP A 84 5.79 12.85 -11.29
N GLY A 85 6.39 11.90 -12.00
CA GLY A 85 7.60 11.22 -11.55
C GLY A 85 7.35 10.00 -10.66
N GLU A 86 6.10 9.69 -10.31
CA GLU A 86 5.72 8.48 -9.58
C GLU A 86 4.98 7.49 -10.51
N GLU A 87 5.30 6.20 -10.35
CA GLU A 87 4.47 5.09 -10.85
C GLU A 87 3.09 5.18 -10.18
N ALA A 88 2.02 4.72 -10.83
CA ALA A 88 0.65 4.99 -10.40
C ALA A 88 -0.41 3.97 -10.80
N LEU A 89 -0.09 3.00 -11.64
CA LEU A 89 -1.06 2.06 -12.18
C LEU A 89 -1.72 1.24 -11.07
N ASP A 90 -0.97 0.78 -10.06
CA ASP A 90 -1.54 0.03 -8.93
C ASP A 90 -2.52 0.88 -8.12
N ALA A 91 -2.16 2.13 -7.81
CA ALA A 91 -3.04 3.03 -7.07
C ALA A 91 -4.34 3.30 -7.82
N ILE A 92 -4.25 3.42 -9.15
CA ILE A 92 -5.42 3.58 -10.02
C ILE A 92 -6.29 2.31 -10.00
N ILE A 93 -5.70 1.10 -10.03
CA ILE A 93 -6.43 -0.16 -9.89
C ILE A 93 -7.14 -0.23 -8.54
N ALA A 94 -6.44 0.07 -7.44
CA ALA A 94 -7.01 0.05 -6.09
C ALA A 94 -8.16 1.05 -5.94
N ALA A 95 -8.00 2.27 -6.47
CA ALA A 95 -9.06 3.27 -6.47
C ALA A 95 -10.27 2.82 -7.31
N PHE A 96 -10.03 2.16 -8.45
CA PHE A 96 -11.08 1.56 -9.25
C PHE A 96 -11.84 0.46 -8.50
N GLN A 97 -11.13 -0.43 -7.80
CA GLN A 97 -11.76 -1.47 -6.97
C GLN A 97 -12.65 -0.88 -5.86
N GLN A 98 -12.22 0.20 -5.20
CA GLN A 98 -13.04 0.91 -4.22
C GLN A 98 -14.32 1.51 -4.82
N VAL A 99 -14.27 2.00 -6.06
CA VAL A 99 -15.46 2.46 -6.79
C VAL A 99 -16.43 1.29 -7.02
N LEU A 100 -15.92 0.11 -7.37
CA LEU A 100 -16.76 -1.09 -7.56
C LEU A 100 -17.44 -1.52 -6.26
N GLU A 101 -16.69 -1.56 -5.15
CA GLU A 101 -17.22 -1.88 -3.82
C GLU A 101 -18.29 -0.87 -3.37
N SER A 102 -18.04 0.42 -3.62
CA SER A 102 -18.98 1.49 -3.30
C SER A 102 -20.27 1.37 -4.10
N ASN A 103 -20.19 1.03 -5.39
CA ASN A 103 -21.37 0.84 -6.24
C ASN A 103 -22.17 -0.41 -5.86
N ALA A 104 -21.49 -1.51 -5.52
CA ALA A 104 -22.13 -2.73 -5.01
C ALA A 104 -22.86 -2.48 -3.68
N THR A 105 -22.24 -1.68 -2.80
CA THR A 105 -22.82 -1.29 -1.51
C THR A 105 -23.98 -0.31 -1.68
N GLN A 106 -23.90 0.64 -2.62
CA GLN A 106 -25.00 1.57 -2.91
C GLN A 106 -26.20 0.89 -3.57
N GLN A 107 -26.01 -0.19 -4.34
CA GLN A 107 -27.12 -1.02 -4.84
C GLN A 107 -27.79 -1.86 -3.75
N SER A 108 -27.10 -2.14 -2.64
CA SER A 108 -27.63 -2.92 -1.51
C SER A 108 -28.08 -2.06 -0.31
N ALA A 109 -27.64 -0.81 -0.23
CA ALA A 109 -27.93 0.12 0.87
C ALA A 109 -29.06 1.12 0.52
N GLN A 110 -30.23 0.61 0.15
CA GLN A 110 -31.50 1.32 0.34
C GLN A 110 -32.18 0.96 1.67
N LEU A 111 -31.46 0.31 2.59
CA LEU A 111 -31.87 0.04 3.96
C LEU A 111 -30.68 0.22 4.92
N SER A 112 -30.95 0.94 6.02
CA SER A 112 -30.12 1.17 7.23
C SER A 112 -28.88 2.06 7.11
N SER A 113 -29.12 3.33 7.45
CA SER A 113 -28.15 4.27 7.99
C SER A 113 -27.94 4.05 9.50
N ALA A 114 -26.77 4.54 9.97
CA ALA A 114 -26.37 4.76 11.37
C ALA A 114 -25.80 3.50 12.08
N LYS A 115 -24.74 3.54 12.90
CA LYS A 115 -24.28 4.56 13.86
C LYS A 115 -22.79 4.38 14.21
N HIS A 116 -22.18 5.52 14.46
CA HIS A 116 -21.01 5.77 15.31
C HIS A 116 -21.37 5.56 16.80
N ASN A 117 -20.52 4.92 17.61
CA ASN A 117 -20.10 5.37 18.97
C ASN A 117 -19.41 4.30 19.86
N THR A 118 -18.19 4.64 20.28
CA THR A 118 -17.62 4.70 21.67
C THR A 118 -17.52 3.51 22.63
N SER A 119 -16.34 3.44 23.28
CA SER A 119 -15.99 3.14 24.71
C SER A 119 -14.97 1.99 24.79
N GLY A 120 -13.83 2.03 25.48
CA GLY A 120 -13.45 2.73 26.71
C GLY A 120 -13.06 1.69 27.78
N ALA A 121 -11.81 1.18 27.73
CA ALA A 121 -11.17 0.43 28.81
C ALA A 121 -9.64 0.51 28.64
N THR A 122 -8.94 1.04 29.64
CA THR A 122 -7.47 1.18 29.67
C THR A 122 -6.81 -0.15 30.03
N HIS A 123 -6.69 -1.03 29.05
CA HIS A 123 -5.57 -1.97 29.00
C HIS A 123 -4.51 -1.32 28.11
N HIS A 124 -3.25 -1.33 28.55
CA HIS A 124 -2.12 -1.09 27.64
C HIS A 124 -2.02 -2.32 26.74
N GLU A 125 -2.91 -2.39 25.76
CA GLU A 125 -2.83 -3.36 24.68
C GLU A 125 -1.71 -2.86 23.76
N ASP A 126 -0.76 -3.74 23.48
CA ASP A 126 0.30 -3.49 22.52
C ASP A 126 -0.12 -4.04 21.16
N LYS A 127 0.43 -3.48 20.09
CA LYS A 127 0.11 -3.88 18.73
C LYS A 127 1.35 -3.87 17.87
N THR A 128 1.43 -4.82 16.96
CA THR A 128 2.39 -4.81 15.85
C THR A 128 1.68 -4.89 14.51
N VAL A 129 2.20 -4.12 13.55
CA VAL A 129 1.68 -4.02 12.19
C VAL A 129 2.84 -4.08 11.19
N ILE A 130 2.68 -4.86 10.13
CA ILE A 130 3.54 -4.84 8.95
C ILE A 130 2.73 -4.30 7.76
N ILE A 131 3.23 -3.21 7.19
CA ILE A 131 2.68 -2.60 5.98
C ILE A 131 3.64 -2.84 4.84
N TRP A 132 3.09 -3.34 3.74
CA TRP A 132 3.73 -3.42 2.44
C TRP A 132 3.29 -2.23 1.59
N LEU A 133 4.21 -1.70 0.80
CA LEU A 133 4.00 -0.61 -0.15
C LEU A 133 4.67 -0.99 -1.47
N HIS A 134 4.12 -0.51 -2.59
CA HIS A 134 4.72 -0.70 -3.91
C HIS A 134 6.16 -0.16 -3.93
N HIS A 135 6.33 1.06 -3.45
CA HIS A 135 7.63 1.65 -3.20
C HIS A 135 7.54 2.76 -2.16
N LEU A 136 8.63 2.99 -1.45
CA LEU A 136 8.77 4.12 -0.53
C LEU A 136 10.00 4.95 -0.93
N LEU A 137 9.95 5.58 -2.10
CA LEU A 137 11.02 6.44 -2.62
C LEU A 137 10.87 7.91 -2.22
N ASN A 138 9.63 8.38 -2.14
CA ASN A 138 9.33 9.78 -1.84
C ASN A 138 9.83 10.18 -0.43
N THR A 139 10.65 11.23 -0.38
CA THR A 139 11.32 11.67 0.85
C THR A 139 10.36 12.19 1.91
N ASN A 140 9.21 12.76 1.52
CA ASN A 140 8.18 13.17 2.48
C ASN A 140 7.46 11.97 3.09
N LYS A 141 7.15 10.95 2.27
CA LYS A 141 6.57 9.69 2.75
C LYS A 141 7.51 9.01 3.77
N ARG A 142 8.81 8.94 3.44
CA ARG A 142 9.86 8.42 4.34
C ARG A 142 9.92 9.17 5.67
N LYS A 143 9.98 10.51 5.64
CA LYS A 143 10.00 11.34 6.86
C LYS A 143 8.77 11.11 7.73
N LEU A 144 7.58 11.01 7.12
CA LEU A 144 6.35 10.77 7.86
C LEU A 144 6.36 9.38 8.52
N ALA A 145 6.79 8.34 7.81
CA ALA A 145 6.90 7.00 8.36
C ALA A 145 7.84 6.92 9.58
N LEU A 146 8.92 7.70 9.59
CA LEU A 146 9.89 7.80 10.69
C LEU A 146 9.43 8.62 11.89
N SER A 147 8.28 9.31 11.81
CA SER A 147 7.85 10.27 12.82
C SER A 147 6.51 9.90 13.48
N PRO A 148 6.41 8.80 14.24
CA PRO A 148 5.21 8.51 15.02
C PRO A 148 4.89 9.60 16.05
N PRO A 149 3.62 9.70 16.50
CA PRO A 149 3.25 10.61 17.58
C PRO A 149 4.06 10.34 18.86
N PRO A 150 4.51 11.39 19.57
CA PRO A 150 5.25 11.23 20.81
C PRO A 150 4.37 10.55 21.87
N SER A 151 4.90 9.51 22.51
CA SER A 151 4.18 8.68 23.47
C SER A 151 5.12 8.01 24.48
N SER A 152 4.57 7.51 25.57
CA SER A 152 5.29 6.72 26.57
C SER A 152 4.41 5.52 26.97
N PRO A 153 4.79 4.27 26.62
CA PRO A 153 5.97 3.91 25.83
C PRO A 153 5.84 4.34 24.34
N PRO A 154 6.97 4.61 23.66
CA PRO A 154 6.98 5.08 22.27
C PRO A 154 6.74 3.95 21.26
N VAL A 155 6.30 4.32 20.06
CA VAL A 155 6.29 3.42 18.90
C VAL A 155 7.72 3.17 18.42
N SER A 156 8.05 1.90 18.24
CA SER A 156 9.32 1.44 17.70
C SER A 156 9.10 0.66 16.40
N GLY A 157 10.09 0.62 15.52
CA GLY A 157 9.85 0.05 14.21
C GLY A 157 11.01 0.11 13.23
N LEU A 158 10.78 -0.45 12.05
CA LEU A 158 11.70 -0.44 10.93
C LEU A 158 10.99 0.06 9.67
N THR A 159 11.67 0.89 8.89
CA THR A 159 11.21 1.30 7.57
C THR A 159 12.27 0.96 6.53
N LYS A 160 11.91 0.17 5.52
CA LYS A 160 12.77 -0.10 4.37
C LYS A 160 12.23 0.67 3.16
N PRO A 161 12.84 1.80 2.76
CA PRO A 161 12.51 2.48 1.51
C PRO A 161 12.87 1.64 0.28
N GLY A 162 12.50 2.13 -0.89
CA GLY A 162 12.73 1.45 -2.17
C GLY A 162 11.64 0.43 -2.52
N TYR A 163 12.01 -0.60 -3.27
CA TYR A 163 11.11 -1.63 -3.82
C TYR A 163 11.28 -2.98 -3.08
N PRO A 164 10.19 -3.62 -2.62
CA PRO A 164 9.00 -2.93 -2.12
C PRO A 164 9.35 -2.01 -0.93
N GLY A 165 8.45 -1.09 -0.62
CA GLY A 165 8.50 -0.33 0.62
C GLY A 165 7.94 -1.18 1.75
N ILE A 166 8.65 -1.26 2.89
CA ILE A 166 8.20 -2.04 4.06
C ILE A 166 8.19 -1.14 5.27
N LEU A 167 7.11 -1.16 6.04
CA LEU A 167 7.01 -0.50 7.34
C LEU A 167 6.63 -1.54 8.39
N ILE A 168 7.30 -1.50 9.53
CA ILE A 168 6.96 -2.31 10.71
C ILE A 168 6.86 -1.34 11.87
N PHE A 169 5.72 -1.33 12.56
CA PHE A 169 5.51 -0.53 13.76
C PHE A 169 5.02 -1.41 14.90
N SER A 170 5.57 -1.19 16.09
CA SER A 170 5.15 -1.85 17.32
C SER A 170 5.15 -0.88 18.50
N GLY A 171 4.16 -1.00 19.39
CA GLY A 171 4.00 -0.16 20.56
C GLY A 171 2.55 -0.14 21.06
N PRO A 172 2.16 0.86 21.87
CA PRO A 172 0.78 0.96 22.35
C PRO A 172 -0.23 0.98 21.22
N LEU A 173 -1.28 0.16 21.34
CA LEU A 173 -2.35 -0.02 20.36
C LEU A 173 -2.89 1.32 19.83
N SER A 174 -3.22 2.24 20.73
CA SER A 174 -3.80 3.55 20.37
C SER A 174 -2.85 4.38 19.50
N VAL A 175 -1.56 4.40 19.84
CA VAL A 175 -0.54 5.21 19.16
C VAL A 175 -0.14 4.57 17.83
N VAL A 176 -0.02 3.25 17.78
CA VAL A 176 0.23 2.52 16.53
C VAL A 176 -0.94 2.75 15.56
N ASN A 177 -2.19 2.67 16.03
CA ASN A 177 -3.37 2.96 15.21
C ASN A 177 -3.39 4.41 14.72
N GLU A 178 -3.10 5.37 15.58
CA GLU A 178 -3.01 6.78 15.20
C GLU A 178 -1.96 7.02 14.11
N HIS A 179 -0.77 6.43 14.27
CA HIS A 179 0.30 6.54 13.27
C HIS A 179 -0.12 5.91 11.95
N VAL A 180 -0.62 4.68 11.96
CA VAL A 180 -1.09 3.99 10.74
C VAL A 180 -2.21 4.76 10.06
N ASN A 181 -3.16 5.32 10.80
CA ASN A 181 -4.24 6.13 10.25
C ASN A 181 -3.72 7.42 9.60
N THR A 182 -2.71 8.05 10.22
CA THR A 182 -2.03 9.22 9.64
C THR A 182 -1.36 8.87 8.30
N LEU A 183 -0.70 7.71 8.21
CA LEU A 183 -0.08 7.26 6.97
C LEU A 183 -1.13 6.86 5.92
N LYS A 184 -2.19 6.14 6.31
CA LYS A 184 -3.31 5.78 5.43
C LYS A 184 -3.98 7.02 4.82
N ALA A 185 -4.15 8.09 5.59
CA ALA A 185 -4.74 9.35 5.13
C ALA A 185 -3.91 10.06 4.04
N GLN A 186 -2.66 9.65 3.82
CA GLN A 186 -1.84 10.16 2.72
C GLN A 186 -2.08 9.46 1.38
N ASN A 187 -2.98 8.47 1.32
CA ASN A 187 -3.33 7.71 0.11
C ASN A 187 -2.10 7.14 -0.62
N TRP A 188 -1.14 6.56 0.13
CA TRP A 188 0.04 5.97 -0.47
C TRP A 188 -0.30 4.72 -1.29
N GLN A 189 0.45 4.52 -2.37
CA GLN A 189 0.21 3.43 -3.30
C GLN A 189 0.49 2.06 -2.69
N ALA A 190 -0.38 1.11 -3.01
CA ALA A 190 -0.38 -0.24 -2.47
C ALA A 190 -0.20 -0.34 -0.95
N PHE A 191 -0.79 0.59 -0.17
CA PHE A 191 -0.72 0.53 1.30
C PHE A 191 -1.49 -0.69 1.82
N GLN A 192 -0.79 -1.81 1.97
CA GLN A 192 -1.36 -3.08 2.39
C GLN A 192 -0.88 -3.43 3.78
N VAL A 193 -1.81 -3.48 4.74
CA VAL A 193 -1.54 -4.10 6.05
C VAL A 193 -1.54 -5.60 5.84
N ARG A 194 -0.36 -6.24 5.95
CA ARG A 194 -0.17 -7.67 5.69
C ARG A 194 0.02 -8.50 6.95
N TYR A 195 0.21 -7.85 8.08
CA TYR A 195 0.24 -8.46 9.40
C TYR A 195 -0.25 -7.44 10.42
N GLU A 196 -1.07 -7.90 11.36
CA GLU A 196 -1.65 -7.11 12.43
C GLU A 196 -2.02 -8.03 13.59
N GLU A 197 -1.36 -7.87 14.73
CA GLU A 197 -1.60 -8.67 15.94
C GLU A 197 -1.40 -7.83 17.20
N ASP A 198 -2.10 -8.20 18.27
CA ASP A 198 -2.03 -7.54 19.57
C ASP A 198 -0.83 -8.04 20.40
N GLU A 199 0.37 -7.96 19.81
CA GLU A 199 1.64 -8.28 20.48
C GLU A 199 2.69 -7.18 20.28
N MET A 200 3.57 -6.98 21.27
CA MET A 200 4.69 -6.04 21.18
C MET A 200 5.94 -6.75 20.64
N TRP A 201 6.48 -6.24 19.55
CA TRP A 201 7.77 -6.65 19.00
C TRP A 201 8.86 -5.74 19.53
N HIS A 202 9.99 -6.36 19.85
CA HIS A 202 11.21 -5.66 20.24
C HIS A 202 12.18 -5.69 19.07
N PHE A 203 12.83 -4.56 18.80
CA PHE A 203 13.77 -4.43 17.70
C PHE A 203 15.20 -4.34 18.22
N ALA A 204 16.16 -4.82 17.44
CA ALA A 204 17.57 -4.86 17.82
C ALA A 204 18.16 -3.46 18.10
N HIS A 205 17.59 -2.39 17.53
CA HIS A 205 18.00 -1.01 17.81
C HIS A 205 17.31 -0.40 19.03
N GLY A 206 16.43 -1.13 19.70
CA GLY A 206 15.66 -0.67 20.84
C GLY A 206 14.50 0.21 20.43
N VAL A 207 14.52 1.46 20.87
CA VAL A 207 13.38 2.38 20.83
C VAL A 207 13.39 3.26 19.58
N GLY A 208 12.20 3.56 19.06
CA GLY A 208 11.98 4.47 17.94
C GLY A 208 11.93 3.76 16.59
N VAL A 209 11.62 4.50 15.54
CA VAL A 209 11.53 3.96 14.18
C VAL A 209 12.84 4.23 13.45
N ARG A 210 13.42 3.19 12.84
CA ARG A 210 14.69 3.28 12.13
C ARG A 210 14.57 2.91 10.66
N GLU A 211 15.23 3.68 9.81
CA GLU A 211 15.37 3.33 8.40
C GLU A 211 16.48 2.29 8.18
N VAL A 212 16.24 1.30 7.32
CA VAL A 212 17.19 0.27 6.89
C VAL A 212 17.15 0.11 5.38
N GLU A 213 18.26 -0.28 4.76
CA GLU A 213 18.39 -0.25 3.30
C GLU A 213 17.96 -1.57 2.66
N THR A 214 18.17 -2.70 3.35
CA THR A 214 17.98 -4.03 2.75
C THR A 214 17.01 -4.91 3.53
N MET A 215 16.41 -5.90 2.85
CA MET A 215 15.55 -6.89 3.50
C MET A 215 16.30 -7.71 4.56
N ALA A 216 17.59 -7.99 4.34
CA ALA A 216 18.44 -8.67 5.30
C ALA A 216 18.60 -7.86 6.61
N GLU A 217 18.69 -6.53 6.51
CA GLU A 217 18.73 -5.64 7.67
C GLU A 217 17.40 -5.61 8.41
N VAL A 218 16.27 -5.66 7.70
CA VAL A 218 14.94 -5.78 8.33
C VAL A 218 14.88 -7.06 9.17
N VAL A 219 15.24 -8.21 8.57
CA VAL A 219 15.24 -9.50 9.27
C VAL A 219 16.17 -9.49 10.48
N LYS A 220 17.38 -8.91 10.35
CA LYS A 220 18.32 -8.77 11.46
C LYS A 220 17.77 -7.86 12.56
N GLY A 221 17.03 -6.81 12.19
CA GLY A 221 16.43 -5.85 13.11
C GLY A 221 15.28 -6.42 13.93
N ILE A 222 14.56 -7.43 13.42
CA ILE A 222 13.44 -8.11 14.11
C ILE A 222 13.94 -9.18 15.10
N GLN A 223 15.14 -9.73 14.91
CA GLN A 223 15.69 -10.82 15.73
C GLN A 223 16.23 -10.36 17.10
N ALA A 224 15.42 -9.67 17.90
CA ALA A 224 15.71 -9.50 19.31
C ALA A 224 15.23 -10.76 20.06
N GLU A 225 16.17 -11.56 20.58
CA GLU A 225 15.92 -12.61 21.58
C GLU A 225 15.18 -13.89 21.07
N GLU A 226 14.81 -14.79 22.00
CA GLU A 226 14.22 -16.13 21.74
C GLU A 226 12.94 -16.08 20.88
N GLN A 227 12.18 -14.98 20.95
CA GLN A 227 10.94 -14.77 20.16
C GLN A 227 11.21 -14.33 18.71
N GLY A 228 12.43 -13.91 18.40
CA GLY A 228 12.82 -13.40 17.09
C GLY A 228 12.70 -14.42 15.95
N LYS A 229 12.63 -15.72 16.25
CA LYS A 229 12.40 -16.76 15.23
C LYS A 229 10.95 -16.73 14.71
N LYS A 230 9.96 -16.68 15.62
CA LYS A 230 8.54 -16.58 15.25
C LYS A 230 8.27 -15.28 14.48
N GLN A 231 8.77 -14.15 15.00
CA GLN A 231 8.56 -12.84 14.38
C GLN A 231 9.19 -12.76 12.98
N LYS A 232 10.37 -13.37 12.78
CA LYS A 232 10.95 -13.52 11.44
C LYS A 232 10.04 -14.31 10.50
N GLU A 233 9.49 -15.43 10.95
CA GLU A 233 8.61 -16.27 10.13
C GLU A 233 7.33 -15.51 9.73
N GLU A 234 6.69 -14.83 10.68
CA GLU A 234 5.52 -13.98 10.41
C GLU A 234 5.87 -12.82 9.46
N PHE A 235 7.03 -12.20 9.64
CA PHE A 235 7.52 -11.15 8.76
C PHE A 235 7.69 -11.66 7.32
N LEU A 236 8.42 -12.76 7.12
CA LEU A 236 8.66 -13.34 5.80
C LEU A 236 7.35 -13.70 5.09
N LYS A 237 6.43 -14.32 5.83
CA LYS A 237 5.08 -14.62 5.36
C LYS A 237 4.32 -13.35 4.96
N ALA A 238 4.35 -12.30 5.79
CA ALA A 238 3.69 -11.03 5.50
C ALA A 238 4.25 -10.36 4.24
N VAL A 239 5.57 -10.43 3.99
CA VAL A 239 6.17 -9.84 2.78
C VAL A 239 6.12 -10.76 1.55
N GLY A 240 5.54 -11.97 1.68
CA GLY A 240 5.34 -12.91 0.57
C GLY A 240 6.57 -13.74 0.20
N ILE A 241 7.56 -13.84 1.09
CA ILE A 241 8.77 -14.65 0.90
C ILE A 241 8.54 -16.00 1.60
N LYS A 242 8.61 -17.10 0.83
CA LYS A 242 8.52 -18.48 1.34
C LYS A 242 9.84 -18.98 1.89
#